data_AF-S5N260-F1
#
_entry.id   AF-S5N260-F1
#
_cell.length_a   1.000
_cell.length_b   1.000
_cell.length_c   1.000
_cell.angle_alpha   90.00
_cell.angle_beta   90.00
_cell.angle_gamma   90.00
#
_symmetry.space_group_name_H-M   'P 1'
#
loop_
_entity.id
_entity.type
_entity.pdbx_description
1 polymer ?
#
loop_
_entity_poly.entity_id
_entity_poly.type
_entity_poly.pdbx_seq_one_letter_code
_entity_poly.pdbx_strand_id
1 'polypeptide(L)'
;MEIISQNKCSSLGMFFGAIALILGIFHFNYGPFSAPPLMLESAVAEKVSAIKNGIIAGMKDEKPPAAAKKNAINIDNILKT
;
A
#
# COMPACT_ATOMS: atom_id res chain seq x y z
N MET A 1 32.06 -4.34 -29.90
CA MET A 1 30.86 -5.11 -29.50
C MET A 1 31.19 -6.61 -29.50
N GLU A 2 32.28 -7.01 -28.83
CA GLU A 2 32.79 -8.40 -28.84
C GLU A 2 32.55 -9.12 -27.52
N ILE A 3 32.68 -8.40 -26.40
CA ILE A 3 32.55 -8.94 -25.03
C ILE A 3 31.13 -9.50 -24.77
N ILE A 4 30.11 -8.82 -25.32
CA ILE A 4 28.69 -9.20 -25.19
C ILE A 4 28.39 -10.50 -25.97
N SER A 5 29.11 -10.75 -27.08
CA SER A 5 28.87 -11.89 -27.97
C SER A 5 29.59 -13.16 -27.51
N GLN A 6 30.80 -13.03 -26.94
CA GLN A 6 31.61 -14.17 -26.53
C GLN A 6 31.21 -14.77 -25.17
N ASN A 7 30.72 -13.96 -24.22
CA ASN A 7 30.38 -14.43 -22.88
C ASN A 7 28.92 -14.13 -22.53
N LYS A 8 28.00 -14.81 -23.24
CA LYS A 8 26.55 -14.61 -23.13
C LYS A 8 26.03 -14.72 -21.70
N CYS A 9 26.53 -15.69 -20.94
CA CYS A 9 26.12 -15.90 -19.55
C CYS A 9 26.54 -14.74 -18.64
N SER A 10 27.81 -14.31 -18.73
CA SER A 10 28.30 -13.17 -17.95
C SER A 10 27.63 -11.86 -18.32
N SER A 11 27.42 -11.61 -19.62
CA SER A 11 26.71 -10.42 -20.09
C SER A 11 25.26 -10.38 -19.59
N LEU A 12 24.60 -11.54 -19.54
CA LEU A 12 23.23 -11.65 -19.02
C LEU A 12 23.18 -11.37 -17.52
N GLY A 13 24.14 -11.92 -16.75
CA GLY A 13 24.27 -11.64 -15.32
C GLY A 13 24.52 -10.15 -15.02
N MET A 14 25.40 -9.50 -15.78
CA MET A 14 25.64 -8.05 -15.67
C MET A 14 24.37 -7.24 -15.96
N PHE A 15 23.59 -7.63 -16.97
CA PHE A 15 22.35 -6.95 -17.32
C PHE A 15 21.31 -7.04 -16.19
N PHE A 16 21.05 -8.25 -15.67
CA PHE A 16 20.13 -8.41 -14.55
C PHE A 16 20.64 -7.76 -13.27
N GLY A 17 21.95 -7.78 -13.01
CA GLY A 17 22.57 -7.10 -11.89
C GLY A 17 22.39 -5.59 -11.95
N ALA A 18 22.57 -4.98 -13.12
CA ALA A 18 22.32 -3.55 -13.32
C ALA A 18 20.85 -3.17 -13.08
N ILE A 19 19.91 -3.97 -13.58
CA ILE A 19 18.47 -3.76 -13.34
C ILE A 19 18.15 -3.88 -11.84
N ALA A 20 18.65 -4.92 -11.18
CA ALA A 20 18.42 -5.14 -9.76
C ALA A 20 18.97 -3.98 -8.91
N LEU A 21 20.15 -3.46 -9.25
CA LEU A 21 20.75 -2.32 -8.57
C LEU A 21 19.89 -1.06 -8.70
N ILE A 22 19.42 -0.76 -9.91
CA ILE A 22 18.53 0.39 -10.16
C ILE A 22 17.24 0.24 -9.35
N LEU A 23 16.59 -0.93 -9.42
CA LEU A 23 15.36 -1.20 -8.67
C LEU A 23 15.58 -1.06 -7.15
N GLY A 24 16.72 -1.53 -6.63
CA GLY A 24 17.08 -1.41 -5.22
C GLY A 24 17.25 0.06 -4.78
N ILE A 25 17.91 0.88 -5.60
CA ILE A 25 18.05 2.32 -5.33
C ILE A 25 16.68 2.99 -5.31
N PHE A 26 15.81 2.68 -6.28
CA PHE A 26 14.45 3.22 -6.31
C PHE A 26 13.64 2.81 -5.08
N HIS A 27 13.65 1.52 -4.73
CA HIS A 27 12.94 0.98 -3.57
C HIS A 27 13.43 1.59 -2.24
N PHE A 28 14.72 1.90 -2.14
CA PHE A 28 15.30 2.53 -0.94
C PHE A 28 14.95 4.02 -0.82
N ASN A 29 14.97 4.77 -1.92
CA ASN A 29 14.75 6.23 -1.89
C ASN A 29 13.27 6.62 -1.88
N TYR A 30 12.43 5.90 -2.63
CA TYR A 30 11.01 6.23 -2.81
C TYR A 30 10.08 5.32 -2.00
N GLY A 31 10.65 4.38 -1.24
CA GLY A 31 9.91 3.40 -0.48
C GLY A 31 9.51 2.17 -1.31
N PRO A 32 8.81 1.22 -0.67
CA PRO A 32 8.52 -0.06 -1.28
C PRO A 32 7.57 0.06 -2.47
N PHE A 33 7.79 -0.77 -3.51
CA PHE A 33 6.97 -0.78 -4.73
C PHE A 33 5.50 -1.11 -4.48
N SER A 34 5.22 -1.79 -3.36
CA SER A 34 3.87 -2.09 -2.90
C SER A 34 3.69 -1.55 -1.49
N ALA A 35 2.48 -1.09 -1.19
CA ALA A 35 2.12 -0.68 0.16
C ALA A 35 2.44 -1.82 1.14
N PRO A 36 3.14 -1.54 2.26
CA PRO A 36 3.32 -2.53 3.30
C PRO A 36 1.96 -3.09 3.70
N PRO A 37 1.84 -4.42 3.90
CA PRO A 37 0.59 -4.98 4.42
C PRO A 37 0.24 -4.27 5.73
N LEU A 38 -1.06 -4.07 5.97
CA LEU A 38 -1.55 -3.40 7.17
C LEU A 38 -0.88 -4.03 8.41
N MET A 39 0.04 -3.31 9.02
CA MET A 39 0.77 -3.84 10.16
C MET A 39 -0.16 -3.88 11.37
N LEU A 40 -0.03 -4.92 12.19
CA LEU A 40 -0.77 -5.07 13.45
C LEU A 40 -0.70 -3.81 14.30
N GLU A 41 0.46 -3.15 14.32
CA GLU A 41 0.67 -1.87 15.03
C GLU A 41 -0.26 -0.76 14.53
N SER A 42 -0.44 -0.64 13.21
CA SER A 42 -1.33 0.35 12.61
C SER A 42 -2.79 0.04 12.93
N ALA A 43 -3.19 -1.23 12.84
CA ALA A 43 -4.54 -1.67 13.19
C ALA A 43 -4.84 -1.41 14.68
N VAL A 44 -3.91 -1.76 15.57
CA VAL A 44 -4.06 -1.51 17.01
C VAL A 44 -4.11 -0.02 17.32
N ALA A 45 -3.21 0.78 16.73
CA ALA A 45 -3.20 2.24 16.89
C ALA A 45 -4.51 2.88 16.43
N GLU A 46 -5.06 2.42 15.30
CA GLU A 46 -6.36 2.88 14.80
C GLU A 46 -7.48 2.58 15.80
N LYS A 47 -7.54 1.35 16.34
CA LYS A 47 -8.59 0.97 17.30
C LYS A 47 -8.45 1.71 18.63
N VAL A 48 -7.23 1.85 19.14
CA VAL A 48 -6.97 2.60 20.39
C VAL A 48 -7.32 4.08 20.22
N SER A 49 -6.97 4.68 19.08
CA SER A 49 -7.34 6.06 18.74
C SER A 49 -8.86 6.23 18.67
N ALA A 50 -9.56 5.30 18.03
CA ALA A 50 -11.02 5.30 17.95
C ALA A 50 -11.67 5.21 19.35
N ILE A 51 -11.16 4.34 20.24
CA ILE A 51 -11.63 4.24 21.62
C ILE A 51 -11.42 5.57 22.36
N LYS A 52 -10.21 6.14 22.31
CA LYS A 52 -9.89 7.43 22.95
C LYS A 52 -10.83 8.53 22.48
N ASN A 53 -11.03 8.65 21.17
CA ASN A 53 -11.89 9.68 20.60
C ASN A 53 -13.36 9.43 20.95
N GLY A 54 -13.80 8.17 21.01
CA GLY A 54 -15.13 7.79 21.48
C GLY A 54 -15.39 8.16 22.94
N ILE A 55 -14.40 7.98 23.82
CA ILE A 55 -14.50 8.41 25.23
C ILE A 55 -14.64 9.94 25.33
N ILE A 56 -13.79 10.68 24.61
CA ILE A 56 -13.83 12.15 24.59
C ILE A 56 -15.17 12.66 24.06
N ALA A 57 -15.68 12.07 22.97
CA ALA A 57 -16.98 12.42 22.40
C ALA A 57 -18.12 12.11 23.39
N GLY A 58 -18.08 10.94 24.04
CA GLY A 58 -19.05 10.57 25.07
C GLY A 58 -19.06 11.53 26.26
N MET A 59 -17.89 12.01 26.70
CA MET A 59 -17.79 13.04 27.74
C MET A 59 -18.32 14.40 27.29
N LYS A 60 -18.31 14.68 25.99
CA LYS A 60 -18.80 15.94 25.40
C LYS A 60 -20.28 15.89 25.01
N ASP A 61 -20.99 14.80 25.31
CA ASP A 61 -22.35 14.52 24.82
C ASP A 61 -22.46 14.56 23.28
N GLU A 62 -21.32 14.36 22.60
CA GLU A 62 -21.22 14.36 21.16
C GLU A 62 -21.66 12.99 20.65
N LYS A 63 -22.73 12.94 19.86
CA LYS A 63 -23.27 11.68 19.33
C LYS A 63 -22.19 10.98 18.51
N PRO A 64 -22.00 9.65 18.66
CA PRO A 64 -21.05 8.91 17.84
C PRO A 64 -21.32 9.19 16.36
N PRO A 65 -20.28 9.40 15.53
CA PRO A 65 -20.48 9.53 14.09
C PRO A 65 -21.19 8.26 13.63
N ALA A 66 -22.41 8.42 13.12
CA ALA A 66 -23.17 7.31 12.57
C ALA A 66 -22.29 6.64 11.52
N ALA A 67 -22.13 5.31 11.60
CA ALA A 67 -21.38 4.54 10.62
C ALA A 67 -21.81 5.02 9.24
N ALA A 68 -20.84 5.53 8.45
CA ALA A 68 -21.12 6.12 7.15
C ALA A 68 -22.03 5.16 6.39
N LYS A 69 -23.26 5.63 6.08
CA LYS A 69 -24.22 4.84 5.32
C LYS A 69 -23.49 4.40 4.07
N LYS A 70 -23.16 3.11 3.98
CA LYS A 70 -22.64 2.53 2.75
C LYS A 70 -23.73 2.79 1.73
N ASN A 71 -23.51 3.75 0.83
CA ASN A 71 -24.43 3.96 -0.28
C ASN A 71 -24.48 2.62 -1.01
N ALA A 72 -25.60 1.90 -0.87
CA ALA A 72 -25.79 0.65 -1.55
C ALA A 72 -25.74 0.96 -3.03
N ILE A 73 -24.62 0.61 -3.67
CA ILE A 73 -24.47 0.75 -5.11
C ILE A 73 -25.55 -0.12 -5.73
N ASN A 74 -26.53 0.51 -6.38
CA ASN A 74 -27.59 -0.21 -7.06
C ASN A 74 -26.98 -0.87 -8.31
N ILE A 75 -26.83 -2.20 -8.24
CA ILE A 75 -26.18 -3.00 -9.29
C ILE A 75 -27.03 -3.01 -10.56
N ASP A 76 -28.34 -2.84 -10.45
CA ASP A 76 -29.25 -2.82 -11.61
C ASP A 76 -28.99 -1.62 -12.53
N ASN A 77 -28.49 -0.50 -11.97
CA ASN A 77 -28.12 0.68 -12.76
C ASN A 77 -26.80 0.51 -13.52
N ILE A 78 -25.95 -0.44 -13.12
CA ILE A 78 -24.66 -0.73 -13.76
C ILE A 78 -24.85 -1.67 -14.94
N LEU A 79 -25.77 -2.63 -14.83
CA LEU A 79 -26.03 -3.66 -15.85
C LEU A 79 -26.86 -3.15 -17.05
N LYS A 80 -27.24 -1.87 -17.06
CA LYS A 80 -28.08 -1.26 -18.09
C LYS A 80 -27.29 -0.54 -19.21
N THR A 81 -25.96 -0.63 -19.18
CA THR A 81 -25.06 -0.16 -20.24
C THR A 81 -24.58 -1.36 -21.05
#